data_AF-A0ABD6B0L8-F1
#
_entry.id   AF-A0ABD6B0L8-F1
#
_cell.length_a   1.000
_cell.length_b   1.000
_cell.length_c   1.000
_cell.angle_alpha   90.00
_cell.angle_beta   90.00
_cell.angle_gamma   90.00
#
_symmetry.space_group_name_H-M   'P 1'
#
loop_
_entity.id
_entity.type
_entity.pdbx_description
1 polymer ?
#
loop_
_entity_poly.entity_id
_entity_poly.type
_entity_poly.pdbx_seq_one_letter_code
_entity_poly.pdbx_strand_id
1 'polypeptide(L)'
;MRYLRCRLRFSEDAIHPVHAALGEDDTPSRDLLWQWNRSEEGDVFLYSVDGDVAAYEEALQATPLVEEHELTAAGDERHYVFVRQAHRPVDEGLLGAMSRAGVLVVPPVVFNADATASLTVVGESTALRRTVESVPAVVDVDIERVGEYAGHPGRF
;
A
#
# COMPACT_ATOMS: atom_id res chain seq x y z
N MET A 1 11.68 17.14 11.19
CA MET A 1 11.25 16.32 10.03
C MET A 1 9.93 16.86 9.51
N ARG A 2 9.71 16.85 8.20
CA ARG A 2 8.42 17.18 7.60
C ARG A 2 7.64 15.91 7.32
N TYR A 3 6.34 16.04 7.10
CA TYR A 3 5.54 14.94 6.57
C TYR A 3 4.61 15.40 5.46
N LEU A 4 4.25 14.45 4.61
CA LEU A 4 3.18 14.52 3.63
C LEU A 4 2.11 13.48 4.00
N ARG A 5 0.85 13.89 3.97
CA ARG A 5 -0.26 12.96 3.82
C ARG A 5 -0.73 13.08 2.38
N CYS A 6 -0.80 11.97 1.68
CA CYS A 6 -1.23 11.94 0.30
C CYS A 6 -2.21 10.79 0.04
N ARG A 7 -3.02 11.00 -0.98
CA ARG A 7 -3.83 9.97 -1.64
C ARG A 7 -3.20 9.67 -2.99
N LEU A 8 -2.93 8.40 -3.24
CA LEU A 8 -2.50 7.87 -4.53
C LEU A 8 -3.73 7.38 -5.25
N ARG A 9 -3.90 7.73 -6.51
CA ARG A 9 -4.93 7.15 -7.38
C ARG A 9 -4.26 6.36 -8.48
N PHE A 10 -4.63 5.09 -8.57
CA PHE A 10 -4.07 4.19 -9.58
C PHE A 10 -4.96 4.21 -10.82
N SER A 11 -4.36 4.25 -12.01
CA SER A 11 -5.10 3.93 -13.22
C SER A 11 -5.54 2.45 -13.23
N GLU A 12 -6.47 2.09 -14.12
CA GLU A 12 -6.96 0.71 -14.28
C GLU A 12 -5.80 -0.29 -14.52
N ASP A 13 -4.79 0.10 -15.28
CA ASP A 13 -3.62 -0.75 -15.55
C ASP A 13 -2.61 -0.79 -14.38
N ALA A 14 -2.73 0.13 -13.42
CA ALA A 14 -1.79 0.32 -12.31
C ALA A 14 -2.29 -0.23 -10.98
N ILE A 15 -3.60 -0.33 -10.75
CA ILE A 15 -4.14 -0.95 -9.53
C ILE A 15 -3.63 -2.39 -9.40
N HIS A 16 -3.37 -2.82 -8.17
CA HIS A 16 -2.92 -4.19 -7.92
C HIS A 16 -4.04 -5.19 -8.28
N PRO A 17 -3.74 -6.30 -9.00
CA PRO A 17 -4.77 -7.25 -9.43
C PRO A 17 -5.61 -7.82 -8.28
N VAL A 18 -5.02 -8.02 -7.10
CA VAL A 18 -5.76 -8.47 -5.91
C VAL A 18 -6.84 -7.45 -5.52
N HIS A 19 -6.51 -6.16 -5.44
CA HIS A 19 -7.48 -5.12 -5.09
C HIS A 19 -8.49 -4.88 -6.22
N ALA A 20 -8.10 -5.07 -7.48
CA ALA A 20 -8.99 -4.93 -8.64
C ALA A 20 -9.99 -6.09 -8.77
N ALA A 21 -9.67 -7.27 -8.23
CA ALA A 21 -10.52 -8.46 -8.29
C ALA A 21 -11.65 -8.44 -7.25
N LEU A 22 -11.54 -7.63 -6.20
CA LEU A 22 -12.55 -7.50 -5.15
C LEU A 22 -13.71 -6.66 -5.66
N GLY A 23 -14.94 -7.22 -5.63
CA GLY A 23 -16.16 -6.47 -5.90
C GLY A 23 -16.48 -5.46 -4.78
N GLU A 24 -17.48 -4.62 -4.98
CA GLU A 24 -17.91 -3.65 -3.95
C GLU A 24 -18.31 -4.35 -2.63
N ASP A 25 -19.03 -5.47 -2.73
CA ASP A 25 -19.47 -6.26 -1.55
C ASP A 25 -18.35 -7.09 -0.93
N ASP A 26 -17.31 -7.43 -1.71
CA ASP A 26 -16.17 -8.24 -1.29
C ASP A 26 -15.01 -7.38 -0.78
N THR A 27 -15.08 -6.06 -0.98
CA THR A 27 -14.04 -5.14 -0.54
C THR A 27 -14.01 -5.10 0.98
N PRO A 28 -12.85 -5.38 1.61
CA PRO A 28 -12.72 -5.31 3.06
C PRO A 28 -13.14 -3.93 3.59
N SER A 29 -13.85 -3.93 4.71
CA SER A 29 -14.15 -2.70 5.44
C SER A 29 -12.87 -1.95 5.87
N ARG A 30 -11.76 -2.69 5.99
CA ARG A 30 -10.43 -2.15 6.23
C ARG A 30 -9.37 -3.00 5.53
N ASP A 31 -8.60 -2.38 4.65
CA ASP A 31 -7.43 -2.99 4.00
C ASP A 31 -6.20 -2.12 4.27
N LEU A 32 -5.31 -2.61 5.13
CA LEU A 32 -4.15 -1.88 5.61
C LEU A 32 -2.85 -2.61 5.27
N LEU A 33 -1.94 -1.96 4.57
CA LEU A 33 -0.56 -2.41 4.46
C LEU A 33 0.28 -1.84 5.61
N TRP A 34 0.78 -2.73 6.46
CA TRP A 34 1.60 -2.39 7.62
C TRP A 34 3.08 -2.34 7.32
N GLN A 35 3.57 -3.25 6.49
CA GLN A 35 4.99 -3.36 6.21
C GLN A 35 5.22 -4.06 4.86
N TRP A 36 6.31 -3.70 4.20
CA TRP A 36 6.84 -4.45 3.08
C TRP A 36 8.36 -4.52 3.14
N ASN A 37 8.91 -5.55 2.53
CA ASN A 37 10.31 -5.68 2.21
C ASN A 37 10.47 -6.00 0.72
N ARG A 38 11.61 -5.60 0.16
CA ARG A 38 11.97 -5.87 -1.23
C ARG A 38 13.35 -6.52 -1.25
N SER A 39 13.50 -7.58 -2.03
CA SER A 39 14.79 -8.26 -2.25
C SER A 39 14.97 -8.54 -3.74
N GLU A 40 16.02 -9.28 -4.12
CA GLU A 40 16.18 -9.77 -5.50
C GLU A 40 15.19 -10.89 -5.85
N GLU A 41 14.59 -11.52 -4.85
CA GLU A 41 13.69 -12.68 -5.01
C GLU A 41 12.22 -12.26 -5.17
N GLY A 42 11.89 -11.00 -4.93
CA GLY A 42 10.52 -10.51 -4.96
C GLY A 42 10.22 -9.49 -3.87
N ASP A 43 8.93 -9.21 -3.73
CA ASP A 43 8.40 -8.29 -2.73
C ASP A 43 7.56 -9.08 -1.71
N VAL A 44 7.71 -8.73 -0.44
CA VAL A 44 6.97 -9.34 0.68
C VAL A 44 6.18 -8.26 1.39
N PHE A 45 4.91 -8.52 1.68
CA PHE A 45 3.98 -7.58 2.27
C PHE A 45 3.27 -8.18 3.47
N LEU A 46 2.95 -7.33 4.45
CA LEU A 46 2.09 -7.66 5.59
C LEU A 46 0.89 -6.73 5.60
N TYR A 47 -0.28 -7.31 5.36
CA TYR A 47 -1.57 -6.62 5.43
C TYR A 47 -2.32 -6.97 6.71
N SER A 48 -3.22 -6.07 7.13
CA SER A 48 -4.32 -6.35 8.05
C SER A 48 -5.62 -6.06 7.31
N VAL A 49 -6.48 -7.06 7.26
CA VAL A 49 -7.74 -7.03 6.54
C VAL A 49 -8.88 -7.29 7.53
N ASP A 50 -9.84 -6.36 7.59
CA ASP A 50 -11.08 -6.51 8.35
C ASP A 50 -12.24 -6.67 7.33
N GLY A 51 -12.78 -7.88 7.14
CA GLY A 51 -13.79 -8.17 6.11
C GLY A 51 -13.92 -9.64 5.72
N ASP A 52 -14.49 -9.91 4.53
CA ASP A 52 -14.58 -11.27 3.97
C ASP A 52 -13.19 -11.76 3.56
N VAL A 53 -12.55 -12.49 4.46
CA VAL A 53 -11.21 -13.02 4.22
C VAL A 53 -11.21 -14.12 3.16
N ALA A 54 -12.33 -14.82 2.94
CA ALA A 54 -12.41 -15.86 1.93
C ALA A 54 -12.37 -15.24 0.52
N ALA A 55 -13.13 -14.17 0.29
CA ALA A 55 -13.06 -13.43 -0.97
C ALA A 55 -11.65 -12.83 -1.20
N TYR A 56 -11.01 -12.33 -0.13
CA TYR A 56 -9.63 -11.83 -0.20
C TYR A 56 -8.63 -12.94 -0.56
N GLU A 57 -8.77 -14.13 0.02
CA GLU A 57 -7.95 -15.30 -0.29
C GLU A 57 -8.15 -15.78 -1.73
N GLU A 58 -9.40 -15.81 -2.22
CA GLU A 58 -9.70 -16.14 -3.62
C GLU A 58 -9.03 -15.14 -4.59
N ALA A 59 -9.05 -13.84 -4.28
CA ALA A 59 -8.37 -12.82 -5.08
C ALA A 59 -6.85 -13.01 -5.10
N LEU A 60 -6.24 -13.41 -3.97
CA LEU A 60 -4.81 -13.76 -3.90
C LEU A 60 -4.50 -14.97 -4.78
N GLN A 61 -5.30 -16.05 -4.68
CA GLN A 61 -5.12 -17.28 -5.44
C GLN A 61 -5.32 -17.08 -6.95
N ALA A 62 -6.24 -16.18 -7.33
CA ALA A 62 -6.51 -15.84 -8.73
C ALA A 62 -5.44 -14.95 -9.37
N THR A 63 -4.55 -14.34 -8.57
CA THR A 63 -3.54 -13.39 -9.05
C THR A 63 -2.20 -14.11 -9.33
N PRO A 64 -1.77 -14.26 -10.59
CA PRO A 64 -0.55 -15.01 -10.93
C PRO A 64 0.75 -14.40 -10.40
N LEU A 65 0.73 -13.12 -10.01
CA LEU A 65 1.86 -12.43 -9.40
C LEU A 65 2.14 -12.93 -7.97
N VAL A 66 1.09 -13.36 -7.26
CA VAL A 66 1.19 -13.87 -5.88
C VAL A 66 1.77 -15.27 -5.92
N GLU A 67 2.96 -15.42 -5.34
CA GLU A 67 3.69 -16.68 -5.34
C GLU A 67 3.34 -17.52 -4.12
N GLU A 68 3.20 -16.86 -2.96
CA GLU A 68 2.82 -17.46 -1.68
C GLU A 68 2.01 -16.47 -0.84
N HIS A 69 1.10 -16.99 -0.02
CA HIS A 69 0.43 -16.21 1.00
C HIS A 69 0.13 -17.05 2.24
N GLU A 70 0.05 -16.40 3.40
CA GLU A 70 -0.39 -16.99 4.66
C GLU A 70 -1.40 -16.07 5.35
N LEU A 71 -2.48 -16.66 5.86
CA LEU A 71 -3.54 -15.96 6.58
C LEU A 71 -3.48 -16.33 8.07
N THR A 72 -3.51 -15.33 8.94
CA THR A 72 -3.57 -15.52 10.39
C THR A 72 -4.72 -14.71 10.98
N ALA A 73 -5.71 -15.41 11.55
CA ALA A 73 -6.80 -14.77 12.27
C ALA A 73 -6.28 -14.01 13.50
N ALA A 74 -6.83 -12.81 13.74
CA ALA A 74 -6.45 -11.92 14.82
C ALA A 74 -7.69 -11.28 15.47
N GLY A 75 -8.50 -12.12 16.12
CA GLY A 75 -9.82 -11.76 16.63
C GLY A 75 -10.92 -12.31 15.73
N ASP A 76 -12.12 -11.73 15.81
CA ASP A 76 -13.30 -12.28 15.14
C ASP A 76 -13.42 -11.84 13.67
N GLU A 77 -13.04 -10.60 13.34
CA GLU A 77 -13.24 -10.01 12.00
C GLU A 77 -11.92 -9.67 11.27
N ARG A 78 -10.78 -9.73 11.97
CA ARG A 78 -9.48 -9.30 11.45
C ARG A 78 -8.60 -10.49 11.09
N HIS A 79 -7.92 -10.37 9.95
CA HIS A 79 -6.88 -11.27 9.52
C HIS A 79 -5.60 -10.51 9.16
N TYR A 80 -4.46 -11.05 9.56
CA TYR A 80 -3.19 -10.67 8.95
C TYR A 80 -2.96 -11.51 7.71
N VAL A 81 -2.52 -10.86 6.64
CA VAL A 81 -2.21 -11.52 5.38
C VAL A 81 -0.75 -11.25 5.06
N PHE A 82 0.07 -12.30 5.13
CA PHE A 82 1.44 -12.28 4.65
C PHE A 82 1.43 -12.69 3.18
N VAL A 83 2.03 -11.88 2.31
CA VAL A 83 2.04 -12.12 0.86
C VAL A 83 3.47 -12.02 0.34
N ARG A 84 3.90 -13.03 -0.42
CA ARG A 84 5.10 -12.97 -1.25
C ARG A 84 4.67 -12.96 -2.71
N GLN A 85 5.23 -12.02 -3.47
CA GLN A 85 4.91 -11.88 -4.88
C GLN A 85 6.14 -11.57 -5.71
N ALA A 86 6.07 -11.91 -6.99
CA ALA A 86 7.05 -11.47 -7.97
C ALA A 86 7.02 -9.94 -8.13
N HIS A 87 8.13 -9.36 -8.60
CA HIS A 87 8.18 -7.93 -8.86
C HIS A 87 7.21 -7.49 -9.95
N ARG A 88 6.61 -6.32 -9.73
CA ARG A 88 5.74 -5.65 -10.69
C ARG A 88 6.31 -4.27 -11.02
N PRO A 89 6.36 -3.84 -12.30
CA PRO A 89 6.95 -2.56 -12.69
C PRO A 89 6.35 -1.32 -11.98
N VAL A 90 5.04 -1.34 -11.71
CA VAL A 90 4.37 -0.25 -10.98
C VAL A 90 4.87 -0.18 -9.54
N ASP A 91 4.98 -1.32 -8.86
CA ASP A 91 5.45 -1.42 -7.48
C ASP A 91 6.94 -1.09 -7.40
N GLU A 92 7.72 -1.48 -8.41
CA GLU A 92 9.13 -1.13 -8.54
C GLU A 92 9.35 0.38 -8.50
N GLY A 93 8.62 1.11 -9.33
CA GLY A 93 8.68 2.57 -9.41
C GLY A 93 8.13 3.24 -8.15
N LEU A 94 6.96 2.81 -7.68
CA LEU A 94 6.28 3.43 -6.54
C LEU A 94 7.04 3.21 -5.23
N LEU A 95 7.33 1.95 -4.88
CA LEU A 95 8.06 1.62 -3.66
C LEU A 95 9.51 2.11 -3.76
N GLY A 96 10.11 2.12 -4.96
CA GLY A 96 11.43 2.71 -5.19
C GLY A 96 11.48 4.21 -4.90
N ALA A 97 10.44 4.97 -5.26
CA ALA A 97 10.32 6.38 -4.91
C ALA A 97 10.21 6.61 -3.40
N MET A 98 9.58 5.67 -2.69
CA MET A 98 9.33 5.72 -1.24
C MET A 98 10.49 5.18 -0.38
N SER A 99 11.43 4.45 -0.97
CA SER A 99 12.63 3.91 -0.29
C SER A 99 13.90 4.75 -0.51
N ARG A 100 13.77 5.97 -1.02
CA ARG A 100 14.91 6.90 -1.20
C ARG A 100 15.48 7.33 0.16
N ALA A 101 16.79 7.56 0.22
CA ALA A 101 17.44 8.10 1.41
C ALA A 101 16.80 9.44 1.82
N GLY A 102 16.44 9.57 3.09
CA GLY A 102 15.84 10.80 3.66
C GLY A 102 14.31 10.84 3.67
N VAL A 103 13.63 9.77 3.24
CA VAL A 103 12.19 9.57 3.43
C VAL A 103 11.88 8.20 4.05
N LEU A 104 10.71 8.11 4.68
CA LEU A 104 10.15 6.89 5.25
C LEU A 104 8.62 6.96 5.14
N VAL A 105 7.98 5.89 4.70
CA VAL A 105 6.53 5.75 4.82
C VAL A 105 6.18 5.29 6.23
N VAL A 106 5.24 5.98 6.85
CA VAL A 106 4.73 5.60 8.18
C VAL A 106 3.42 4.83 8.01
N PRO A 107 3.37 3.56 8.40
CA PRO A 107 2.18 2.74 8.26
C PRO A 107 1.05 3.16 9.22
N PRO A 108 -0.20 2.72 8.93
CA PRO A 108 -0.57 1.92 7.77
C PRO A 108 -0.72 2.76 6.50
N VAL A 109 -0.48 2.12 5.34
CA VAL A 109 -1.07 2.54 4.07
C VAL A 109 -2.48 1.96 4.02
N VAL A 110 -3.47 2.79 3.68
CA VAL A 110 -4.88 2.38 3.63
C VAL A 110 -5.30 2.25 2.18
N PHE A 111 -5.70 1.05 1.76
CA PHE A 111 -6.35 0.84 0.47
C PHE A 111 -7.84 1.11 0.60
N ASN A 112 -8.36 1.97 -0.27
CA ASN A 112 -9.75 2.37 -0.31
C ASN A 112 -10.45 1.66 -1.47
N ALA A 113 -11.77 1.50 -1.37
CA ALA A 113 -12.59 0.84 -2.39
C ALA A 113 -12.60 1.55 -3.76
N ASP A 114 -12.18 2.83 -3.82
CA ASP A 114 -12.22 3.67 -5.02
C ASP A 114 -10.91 3.66 -5.83
N ALA A 115 -10.16 2.55 -5.77
CA ALA A 115 -8.85 2.40 -6.41
C ALA A 115 -7.82 3.45 -5.97
N THR A 116 -7.90 3.89 -4.70
CA THR A 116 -6.92 4.81 -4.11
C THR A 116 -6.23 4.23 -2.88
N ALA A 117 -5.00 4.67 -2.62
CA ALA A 117 -4.30 4.38 -1.38
C ALA A 117 -3.94 5.66 -0.64
N SER A 118 -4.17 5.70 0.67
CA SER A 118 -3.79 6.84 1.51
C SER A 118 -2.60 6.48 2.39
N LEU A 119 -1.58 7.33 2.42
CA LEU A 119 -0.36 7.09 3.16
C LEU A 119 0.21 8.36 3.78
N THR A 120 1.08 8.15 4.77
CA THR A 120 1.90 9.21 5.35
C THR A 120 3.37 8.96 5.03
N VAL A 121 4.06 9.98 4.53
CA VAL A 121 5.50 9.94 4.27
C VAL A 121 6.18 11.01 5.12
N VAL A 122 7.22 10.65 5.86
CA VAL A 122 8.02 11.54 6.71
C VAL A 122 9.42 11.64 6.14
N GLY A 123 10.02 12.82 6.20
CA GLY A 123 11.37 12.99 5.70
C GLY A 123 11.89 14.42 5.71
N GLU A 124 13.01 14.60 5.02
CA GLU A 124 13.56 15.90 4.67
C GLU A 124 12.72 16.56 3.57
N SER A 125 12.52 17.88 3.61
CA SER A 125 11.67 18.59 2.66
C SER A 125 12.05 18.35 1.19
N THR A 126 13.36 18.34 0.90
CA THR A 126 13.91 18.10 -0.44
C THR A 126 13.74 16.65 -0.88
N ALA A 127 13.88 15.70 0.04
CA ALA A 127 13.69 14.28 -0.24
C ALA A 127 12.20 13.97 -0.50
N LEU A 128 11.29 14.51 0.31
CA LEU A 128 9.84 14.38 0.11
C LEU A 128 9.38 14.91 -1.25
N ARG A 129 9.88 16.08 -1.66
CA ARG A 129 9.59 16.64 -2.98
C ARG A 129 10.06 15.72 -4.12
N ARG A 130 11.30 15.22 -4.03
CA ARG A 130 11.85 14.29 -5.03
C ARG A 130 11.08 12.96 -5.09
N THR A 131 10.59 12.48 -3.95
CA THR A 131 9.73 11.28 -3.90
C THR A 131 8.46 11.50 -4.70
N VAL A 132 7.72 12.59 -4.49
CA VAL A 132 6.52 12.91 -5.27
C VAL A 132 6.83 13.05 -6.76
N GLU A 133 7.91 13.75 -7.12
CA GLU A 133 8.36 13.93 -8.51
C GLU A 133 8.81 12.61 -9.18
N SER A 134 9.05 11.55 -8.41
CA SER A 134 9.50 10.24 -8.91
C SER A 134 8.39 9.19 -9.00
N VAL A 135 7.17 9.51 -8.57
CA VAL A 135 6.04 8.56 -8.66
C VAL A 135 5.74 8.28 -10.14
N PRO A 136 5.50 7.01 -10.53
CA PRO A 136 5.17 6.67 -11.91
C PRO A 136 3.97 7.44 -12.43
N ALA A 137 3.98 7.83 -13.71
CA ALA A 137 2.92 8.63 -14.33
C ALA A 137 1.53 7.95 -14.36
N VAL A 138 1.46 6.63 -14.11
CA VAL A 138 0.21 5.86 -13.99
C VAL A 138 -0.39 5.91 -12.58
N VAL A 139 0.23 6.65 -11.66
CA VAL A 139 -0.23 6.89 -10.30
C VAL A 139 -0.29 8.39 -10.06
N ASP A 140 -1.49 8.93 -9.89
CA ASP A 140 -1.69 10.33 -9.53
C ASP A 140 -1.47 10.52 -8.03
N VAL A 141 -0.77 11.60 -7.65
CA VAL A 141 -0.51 11.95 -6.24
C VAL A 141 -1.28 13.21 -5.87
N ASP A 142 -2.24 13.07 -4.97
CA ASP A 142 -2.93 14.18 -4.33
C ASP A 142 -2.35 14.45 -2.94
N ILE A 143 -1.79 15.64 -2.73
CA ILE A 143 -1.20 16.03 -1.45
C ILE A 143 -2.29 16.65 -0.58
N GLU A 144 -2.85 15.85 0.33
CA GLU A 144 -3.88 16.31 1.27
C GLU A 144 -3.32 17.25 2.34
N ARG A 145 -2.09 16.99 2.82
CA ARG A 145 -1.49 17.78 3.91
C ARG A 145 0.02 17.78 3.88
N VAL A 146 0.60 18.93 4.23
CA VAL A 146 2.03 19.09 4.50
C VAL A 146 2.20 19.70 5.89
N GLY A 147 3.13 19.19 6.69
CA GLY A 147 3.37 19.75 8.02
C GLY A 147 4.69 19.33 8.64
N GLU A 148 4.85 19.71 9.91
CA GLU A 148 5.92 19.18 10.78
C GLU A 148 5.47 17.86 11.41
N TYR A 149 6.39 16.92 11.50
CA TYR A 149 6.09 15.62 12.10
C TYR A 149 6.09 15.71 13.63
N ALA A 150 4.93 15.50 14.24
CA ALA A 150 4.72 15.59 15.69
C ALA A 150 4.35 14.24 16.35
N GLY A 151 4.69 13.12 15.72
CA GLY A 151 4.49 11.78 16.29
C GLY A 151 3.05 11.25 16.27
N HIS A 152 2.12 11.90 15.57
CA HIS A 152 0.73 11.43 15.39
C HIS A 152 0.29 11.34 13.92
N PRO A 153 0.98 10.58 13.05
CA PRO A 153 0.43 10.19 11.76
C PRO A 153 -0.59 9.05 11.94
N GLY A 154 -1.62 8.97 11.10
CA GLY A 154 -2.41 7.72 10.97
C GLY A 154 -3.71 7.60 11.76
N ARG A 155 -4.29 8.69 12.30
CA ARG A 155 -5.74 8.66 12.59
C ARG A 155 -6.47 8.78 11.24
N PHE A 156 -6.78 7.62 10.67
CA PHE A 156 -7.80 7.46 9.63
C PHE A 156 -9.17 7.40 10.31
#